data_AF-A0A0A2TN63-F1
#
_entry.id   AF-A0A0A2TN63-F1
#
_cell.length_a   1.000
_cell.length_b   1.000
_cell.length_c   1.000
_cell.angle_alpha   90.00
_cell.angle_beta   90.00
_cell.angle_gamma   90.00
#
_symmetry.space_group_name_H-M   'P 1'
#
loop_
_entity.id
_entity.type
_entity.pdbx_description
1 polymer ?
#
loop_
_entity_poly.entity_id
_entity_poly.type
_entity_poly.pdbx_seq_one_letter_code
_entity_poly.pdbx_strand_id
1 'polypeptide(L)'
;MAFLRRTTLTPLLLTYDHESMYLHIDPQGCALFGEDSPEPYYRIQEPLLLAHGIMTDTKTVHLVVLKTSGELCYTLISGPATPQTTLIAKLDVRASRYERLFLFPQGKIIHIFYAHTHQAIRELWRIEHSYWDGSSWHSVHLGEVVHPRIPLYHVNLDNQGNLHLLTITFQGRYSLLYTNRFNGTFHLWGSLAETLKISGEVVDTAALMTSDNVHHLFWVVKAPNGQFELRTAQQIDTHELSSTWHPSPAPIKTFNSPWRSMGILEINGVLWLLIRTGEEILMQNDGKGWKLVSSHPTFHQPLQWVYKGRKNCHQTSWLEDQAERRAPAFYHELGFTFNKESPPVFTPLQTTLPIFTQAIPPVPAFYPDLISPNLSPPTSTTITEKDEILSTPSPIKIDEAPKVLEVLEALDVPDVSDVPDVLEAPDTPENSSEDILLSQPVKENVELDRLITSVAHLEQESSNLSLVLQTMLAKFDQILGAISDNVIQPKQPKKSKQKPSRTEELEYPQTVLETPFEEPDPVKEAMSNLEKETKSLSQVLRVMLAKQEQSDSSLENLGIQISQLQEEKKEIKNKGGFWNKWTT
;
A
#
# COMPACT_ATOMS: atom_id res chain seq x y z
N MET A 1 12.92 -28.12 -15.78
CA MET A 1 13.39 -27.20 -14.72
C MET A 1 13.27 -25.79 -15.25
N ALA A 2 12.40 -24.96 -14.67
CA ALA A 2 12.28 -23.55 -15.07
C ALA A 2 13.58 -22.83 -14.67
N PHE A 3 14.26 -22.22 -15.63
CA PHE A 3 15.38 -21.33 -15.34
C PHE A 3 14.84 -20.13 -14.57
N LEU A 4 14.99 -20.15 -13.24
CA LEU A 4 14.85 -18.95 -12.43
C LEU A 4 15.86 -17.94 -12.98
N ARG A 5 15.37 -16.87 -13.62
CA ARG A 5 16.24 -15.75 -13.98
C ARG A 5 16.93 -15.31 -12.70
N ARG A 6 18.26 -15.20 -12.73
CA ARG A 6 19.03 -14.66 -11.61
C ARG A 6 18.55 -13.23 -11.38
N THR A 7 17.69 -13.04 -10.38
CA THR A 7 17.40 -11.72 -9.82
C THR A 7 18.70 -11.20 -9.24
N THR A 8 19.16 -10.06 -9.74
CA THR A 8 20.33 -9.38 -9.20
C THR A 8 19.91 -8.74 -7.89
N LEU A 9 20.22 -9.40 -6.78
CA LEU A 9 20.05 -8.84 -5.45
C LEU A 9 21.08 -7.72 -5.27
N THR A 10 20.61 -6.57 -4.80
CA THR A 10 21.43 -5.38 -4.60
C THR A 10 21.71 -5.25 -3.10
N PRO A 11 22.96 -5.08 -2.66
CA PRO A 11 23.25 -4.85 -1.25
C PRO A 11 22.62 -3.53 -0.77
N LEU A 12 22.41 -3.42 0.55
CA LEU A 12 21.87 -2.22 1.16
C LEU A 12 22.90 -1.57 2.08
N LEU A 13 23.02 -0.25 1.98
CA LEU A 13 23.62 0.60 3.00
C LEU A 13 22.49 1.18 3.86
N LEU A 14 22.47 0.79 5.13
CA LEU A 14 21.52 1.27 6.12
C LEU A 14 22.20 2.38 6.92
N THR A 15 21.52 3.51 7.07
CA THR A 15 22.07 4.65 7.83
C THR A 15 21.02 5.22 8.76
N TYR A 16 21.45 5.56 9.97
CA TYR A 16 20.65 6.24 10.98
C TYR A 16 21.49 7.29 11.68
N ASP A 17 21.11 8.57 11.55
CA ASP A 17 21.92 9.71 11.98
C ASP A 17 23.37 9.61 11.43
N HIS A 18 24.35 9.28 12.28
CA HIS A 18 25.78 9.15 11.92
C HIS A 18 26.29 7.71 11.87
N GLU A 19 25.43 6.73 12.16
CA GLU A 19 25.79 5.32 12.19
C GLU A 19 25.40 4.64 10.88
N SER A 20 26.19 3.65 10.46
CA SER A 20 25.93 2.87 9.27
C SER A 20 26.03 1.36 9.50
N MET A 21 25.22 0.61 8.77
CA MET A 21 25.31 -0.85 8.67
C MET A 21 25.18 -1.28 7.21
N TYR A 22 25.89 -2.34 6.84
CA TYR A 22 25.87 -2.87 5.48
C TYR A 22 25.18 -4.23 5.45
N LEU A 23 24.08 -4.33 4.72
CA LEU A 23 23.37 -5.58 4.48
C LEU A 23 23.81 -6.15 3.13
N HIS A 24 24.71 -7.12 3.18
CA HIS A 24 25.10 -7.89 2.01
C HIS A 24 23.98 -8.87 1.66
N ILE A 25 23.58 -8.92 0.39
CA ILE A 25 22.54 -9.83 -0.10
C ILE A 25 23.06 -10.56 -1.33
N ASP A 26 22.96 -11.88 -1.30
CA ASP A 26 23.34 -12.75 -2.40
C ASP A 26 22.31 -13.86 -2.61
N PRO A 27 22.42 -14.69 -3.68
CA PRO A 27 21.46 -15.75 -3.93
C PRO A 27 21.40 -16.86 -2.86
N GLN A 28 22.35 -16.91 -1.92
CA GLN A 28 22.40 -17.89 -0.83
C GLN A 28 21.87 -17.34 0.49
N GLY A 29 21.62 -16.03 0.59
CA GLY A 29 21.19 -15.42 1.83
C GLY A 29 21.49 -13.93 1.97
N CYS A 30 21.55 -13.49 3.21
CA CYS A 30 21.99 -12.14 3.53
C CYS A 30 22.82 -12.13 4.82
N ALA A 31 23.72 -11.15 4.93
CA ALA A 31 24.55 -10.95 6.10
C ALA A 31 24.61 -9.45 6.44
N LEU A 32 24.31 -9.12 7.70
CA LEU A 32 24.33 -7.75 8.22
C LEU A 32 25.67 -7.49 8.91
N PHE A 33 26.38 -6.46 8.46
CA PHE A 33 27.67 -6.05 9.00
C PHE A 33 27.56 -4.67 9.63
N GLY A 34 28.29 -4.45 10.72
CA GLY A 34 28.58 -3.11 11.20
C GLY A 34 29.58 -2.39 10.30
N GLU A 35 29.69 -1.08 10.50
CA GLU A 35 30.64 -0.21 9.82
C GLU A 35 32.06 -0.80 9.83
N ASP A 36 32.60 -1.03 11.03
CA ASP A 36 33.99 -1.49 11.21
C ASP A 36 34.12 -3.00 11.47
N SER A 37 33.02 -3.76 11.43
CA SER A 37 33.06 -5.17 11.77
C SER A 37 33.33 -6.05 10.53
N PRO A 38 34.44 -6.81 10.48
CA PRO A 38 34.67 -7.76 9.40
C PRO A 38 33.69 -8.94 9.49
N GLU A 39 33.24 -9.28 10.69
CA GLU A 39 32.26 -10.33 10.93
C GLU A 39 30.83 -9.76 10.94
N PRO A 40 29.85 -10.45 10.33
CA PRO A 40 28.46 -10.02 10.35
C PRO A 40 27.81 -10.35 11.71
N TYR A 41 27.02 -9.41 12.21
CA TYR A 41 26.21 -9.56 13.42
C TYR A 41 25.06 -10.54 13.25
N TYR A 42 24.56 -10.65 12.01
CA TYR A 42 23.41 -11.48 11.69
C TYR A 42 23.57 -12.08 10.30
N ARG A 43 23.12 -13.32 10.13
CA ARG A 43 23.12 -14.03 8.83
C ARG A 43 21.84 -14.84 8.67
N ILE A 44 21.33 -14.82 7.45
CA ILE A 44 20.36 -15.80 6.94
C ILE A 44 21.09 -16.61 5.88
N GLN A 45 21.14 -17.93 6.03
CA GLN A 45 21.79 -18.86 5.11
C GLN A 45 20.75 -19.64 4.31
N GLU A 46 19.82 -18.92 3.70
CA GLU A 46 18.74 -19.48 2.91
C GLU A 46 18.56 -18.67 1.62
N PRO A 47 18.27 -19.29 0.47
CA PRO A 47 18.13 -18.55 -0.79
C PRO A 47 16.96 -17.56 -0.77
N LEU A 48 17.25 -16.31 -1.11
CA LEU A 48 16.31 -15.18 -1.08
C LEU A 48 15.88 -14.75 -2.47
N LEU A 49 14.66 -14.23 -2.58
CA LEU A 49 14.14 -13.53 -3.75
C LEU A 49 14.24 -12.02 -3.59
N LEU A 50 13.94 -11.51 -2.39
CA LEU A 50 14.04 -10.10 -2.02
C LEU A 50 14.47 -9.99 -0.57
N ALA A 51 15.19 -8.93 -0.23
CA ALA A 51 15.48 -8.55 1.13
C ALA A 51 15.57 -7.03 1.23
N HIS A 52 15.10 -6.48 2.35
CA HIS A 52 15.16 -5.05 2.62
C HIS A 52 15.33 -4.84 4.12
N GLY A 53 16.19 -3.89 4.50
CA GLY A 53 16.46 -3.55 5.88
C GLY A 53 16.34 -2.06 6.15
N ILE A 54 16.09 -1.68 7.39
CA ILE A 54 16.08 -0.30 7.84
C ILE A 54 16.49 -0.22 9.31
N MET A 55 17.29 0.80 9.64
CA MET A 55 17.66 1.12 11.02
C MET A 55 16.61 2.07 11.62
N THR A 56 16.15 1.79 12.84
CA THR A 56 15.29 2.70 13.62
C THR A 56 16.02 3.43 14.73
N ASP A 57 17.17 2.89 15.13
CA ASP A 57 18.17 3.51 15.98
C ASP A 57 19.55 2.90 15.69
N THR A 58 20.58 3.32 16.42
CA THR A 58 21.97 2.86 16.28
C THR A 58 22.20 1.35 16.48
N LYS A 59 21.27 0.63 17.09
CA LYS A 59 21.38 -0.79 17.49
C LYS A 59 20.23 -1.66 16.96
N THR A 60 19.16 -1.05 16.47
CA THR A 60 17.96 -1.75 16.03
C THR A 60 17.84 -1.72 14.51
N VAL A 61 17.86 -2.91 13.92
CA VAL A 61 17.61 -3.13 12.49
C VAL A 61 16.34 -3.96 12.33
N HIS A 62 15.45 -3.45 11.50
CA HIS A 62 14.29 -4.16 11.02
C HIS A 62 14.63 -4.73 9.65
N LEU A 63 14.40 -6.03 9.45
CA LEU A 63 14.70 -6.73 8.21
C LEU A 63 13.43 -7.44 7.72
N VAL A 64 13.12 -7.31 6.44
CA VAL A 64 12.09 -8.11 5.78
C VAL A 64 12.74 -8.89 4.64
N VAL A 65 12.44 -10.18 4.55
CA VAL A 65 12.96 -11.07 3.51
C VAL A 65 11.85 -11.88 2.89
N LEU A 66 11.89 -12.02 1.57
CA LEU A 66 11.08 -12.98 0.84
C LEU A 66 11.99 -14.12 0.39
N LYS A 67 11.78 -15.30 0.96
CA LYS A 67 12.55 -16.50 0.63
C LYS A 67 12.08 -17.12 -0.68
N THR A 68 12.94 -17.91 -1.31
CA THR A 68 12.58 -18.74 -2.48
C THR A 68 11.52 -19.80 -2.20
N SER A 69 11.24 -20.10 -0.92
CA SER A 69 10.12 -20.94 -0.48
C SER A 69 8.75 -20.25 -0.56
N GLY A 70 8.73 -18.93 -0.77
CA GLY A 70 7.53 -18.08 -0.70
C GLY A 70 7.24 -17.52 0.69
N GLU A 71 8.04 -17.86 1.71
CA GLU A 71 7.89 -17.30 3.05
C GLU A 71 8.36 -15.84 3.06
N LEU A 72 7.43 -14.93 3.38
CA LEU A 72 7.72 -13.54 3.72
C LEU A 72 7.93 -13.46 5.24
N CYS A 73 9.16 -13.17 5.66
CA CYS A 73 9.53 -13.10 7.06
C CYS A 73 9.96 -11.69 7.43
N TYR A 74 9.63 -11.28 8.66
CA TYR A 74 10.12 -10.08 9.29
C TYR A 74 11.00 -10.46 10.47
N THR A 75 12.17 -9.84 10.57
CA THR A 75 13.15 -10.05 11.65
C THR A 75 13.48 -8.73 12.32
N LEU A 76 13.36 -8.69 13.65
CA LEU A 76 13.87 -7.61 14.49
C LEU A 76 15.22 -7.99 15.07
N ILE A 77 16.25 -7.19 14.81
CA ILE A 77 17.61 -7.37 15.30
C ILE A 77 17.93 -6.21 16.23
N SER A 78 18.11 -6.46 17.53
CA SER A 78 18.30 -5.40 18.54
C SER A 78 19.57 -5.65 19.35
N GLY A 79 20.70 -5.10 18.88
CA GLY A 79 21.99 -5.19 19.58
C GLY A 79 22.38 -6.63 19.94
N PRO A 80 22.70 -6.93 21.22
CA PRO A 80 23.13 -8.28 21.64
C PRO A 80 21.98 -9.28 21.82
N ALA A 81 20.72 -8.84 21.69
CA ALA A 81 19.58 -9.74 21.85
C ALA A 81 19.47 -10.71 20.68
N THR A 82 18.95 -11.92 20.96
CA THR A 82 18.63 -12.89 19.93
C THR A 82 17.64 -12.28 18.94
N PRO A 83 17.93 -12.30 17.62
CA PRO A 83 17.01 -11.81 16.60
C PRO A 83 15.64 -12.50 16.69
N GLN A 84 14.57 -11.73 16.56
CA GLN A 84 13.20 -12.24 16.59
C GLN A 84 12.64 -12.28 15.19
N THR A 85 12.32 -13.47 14.68
CA THR A 85 11.78 -13.66 13.32
C THR A 85 10.33 -14.12 13.38
N THR A 86 9.47 -13.45 12.60
CA THR A 86 8.04 -13.74 12.46
C THR A 86 7.72 -14.03 11.00
N LEU A 87 7.01 -15.12 10.73
CA LEU A 87 6.42 -15.39 9.42
C LEU A 87 5.19 -14.51 9.23
N ILE A 88 5.18 -13.70 8.17
CA ILE A 88 4.06 -12.79 7.86
C ILE A 88 3.06 -13.49 6.94
N ALA A 89 3.56 -14.02 5.82
CA ALA A 89 2.73 -14.62 4.79
C ALA A 89 3.50 -15.68 4.00
N LYS A 90 2.75 -16.54 3.31
CA LYS A 90 3.28 -17.48 2.32
C LYS A 90 2.76 -17.10 0.94
N LEU A 91 3.65 -16.54 0.13
CA LEU A 91 3.38 -15.98 -1.19
C LEU A 91 3.62 -17.01 -2.31
N ASP A 92 2.85 -16.91 -3.39
CA ASP A 92 3.00 -17.79 -4.55
C ASP A 92 4.13 -17.32 -5.48
N VAL A 93 5.35 -17.73 -5.15
CA VAL A 93 6.56 -17.48 -5.95
C VAL A 93 6.69 -18.36 -7.18
N ARG A 94 5.76 -19.33 -7.38
CA ARG A 94 5.75 -20.20 -8.56
C ARG A 94 5.00 -19.55 -9.71
N ALA A 95 3.83 -18.96 -9.43
CA ALA A 95 3.03 -18.27 -10.45
C ALA A 95 3.36 -16.78 -10.56
N SER A 96 3.91 -16.17 -9.51
CA SER A 96 4.17 -14.72 -9.46
C SER A 96 5.65 -14.39 -9.35
N ARG A 97 6.03 -13.23 -9.89
CA ARG A 97 7.31 -12.56 -9.65
C ARG A 97 7.08 -11.39 -8.71
N TYR A 98 7.98 -11.20 -7.76
CA TYR A 98 7.96 -10.12 -6.78
C TYR A 98 9.11 -9.15 -7.02
N GLU A 99 8.88 -7.85 -6.84
CA GLU A 99 9.89 -6.79 -6.98
C GLU A 99 9.60 -5.63 -6.01
N ARG A 100 10.61 -4.77 -5.81
CA ARG A 100 10.55 -3.52 -5.01
C ARG A 100 9.92 -3.75 -3.63
N LEU A 101 10.68 -4.31 -2.71
CA LEU A 101 10.29 -4.47 -1.31
C LEU A 101 10.68 -3.21 -0.53
N PHE A 102 9.74 -2.60 0.19
CA PHE A 102 9.98 -1.47 1.09
C PHE A 102 9.51 -1.78 2.51
N LEU A 103 10.19 -1.22 3.50
CA LEU A 103 9.90 -1.40 4.93
C LEU A 103 9.92 -0.05 5.65
N PHE A 104 8.85 0.26 6.39
CA PHE A 104 8.73 1.46 7.21
C PHE A 104 8.22 1.11 8.61
N PRO A 105 9.12 0.94 9.60
CA PRO A 105 8.73 0.85 11.00
C PRO A 105 8.41 2.24 11.56
N GLN A 106 7.25 2.37 12.20
CA GLN A 106 6.76 3.60 12.82
C GLN A 106 6.19 3.30 14.20
N GLY A 107 7.00 3.52 15.24
CA GLY A 107 6.64 3.15 16.60
C GLY A 107 6.42 1.64 16.72
N LYS A 108 5.18 1.23 17.01
CA LYS A 108 4.79 -0.20 17.09
C LYS A 108 4.25 -0.77 15.78
N ILE A 109 4.07 0.08 14.77
CA ILE A 109 3.46 -0.27 13.51
C ILE A 109 4.55 -0.57 12.50
N ILE A 110 4.38 -1.65 11.73
CA ILE A 110 5.34 -2.05 10.71
C ILE A 110 4.63 -2.05 9.36
N HIS A 111 5.10 -1.25 8.41
CA HIS A 111 4.57 -1.22 7.06
C HIS A 111 5.51 -1.92 6.08
N ILE A 112 4.97 -2.81 5.26
CA ILE A 112 5.70 -3.57 4.24
C ILE A 112 4.97 -3.36 2.92
N PHE A 113 5.73 -2.95 1.91
CA PHE A 113 5.22 -2.80 0.55
C PHE A 113 5.98 -3.71 -0.37
N TYR A 114 5.26 -4.37 -1.28
CA TYR A 114 5.87 -5.09 -2.38
C TYR A 114 4.97 -5.04 -3.60
N ALA A 115 5.58 -5.18 -4.77
CA ALA A 115 4.85 -5.34 -6.00
C ALA A 115 5.01 -6.76 -6.53
N HIS A 116 3.96 -7.29 -7.15
CA HIS A 116 3.99 -8.61 -7.76
C HIS A 116 3.28 -8.63 -9.11
N THR A 117 3.71 -9.55 -9.98
CA THR A 117 3.11 -9.74 -11.31
C THR A 117 3.01 -11.22 -11.62
N HIS A 118 1.92 -11.64 -12.25
CA HIS A 118 1.76 -13.02 -12.68
C HIS A 118 2.72 -13.31 -13.85
N GLN A 119 3.36 -14.48 -13.87
CA GLN A 119 4.36 -14.83 -14.89
C GLN A 119 3.82 -14.81 -16.32
N ALA A 120 2.50 -15.00 -16.50
CA ALA A 120 1.81 -14.91 -17.79
C ALA A 120 1.50 -13.47 -18.24
N ILE A 121 1.43 -12.50 -17.32
CA ILE A 121 1.07 -11.09 -17.60
C ILE A 121 2.13 -10.18 -16.99
N ARG A 122 3.36 -10.27 -17.49
CA ARG A 122 4.57 -9.72 -16.86
C ARG A 122 4.63 -8.19 -16.73
N GLU A 123 3.76 -7.50 -17.44
CA GLU A 123 3.73 -6.04 -17.53
C GLU A 123 2.75 -5.42 -16.54
N LEU A 124 1.81 -6.22 -16.00
CA LEU A 124 0.84 -5.77 -15.02
C LEU A 124 1.34 -6.09 -13.61
N TRP A 125 1.69 -5.05 -12.87
CA TRP A 125 2.15 -5.15 -11.49
C TRP A 125 1.04 -4.74 -10.54
N ARG A 126 0.87 -5.51 -9.47
CA ARG A 126 -0.04 -5.23 -8.36
C ARG A 126 0.76 -4.83 -7.14
N ILE A 127 0.37 -3.73 -6.52
CA ILE A 127 1.06 -3.18 -5.35
C ILE A 127 0.28 -3.56 -4.10
N GLU A 128 0.95 -4.22 -3.18
CA GLU A 128 0.39 -4.65 -1.89
C GLU A 128 1.03 -3.86 -0.76
N HIS A 129 0.20 -3.46 0.21
CA HIS A 129 0.61 -2.94 1.50
C HIS A 129 0.18 -3.92 2.59
N SER A 130 1.14 -4.57 3.23
CA SER A 130 0.91 -5.34 4.44
C SER A 130 1.40 -4.55 5.64
N TYR A 131 0.61 -4.40 6.69
CA TYR A 131 1.05 -3.71 7.89
C TYR A 131 0.59 -4.38 9.19
N TRP A 132 1.41 -4.24 10.22
CA TRP A 132 1.12 -4.68 11.58
C TRP A 132 0.66 -3.51 12.42
N ASP A 133 -0.53 -3.59 13.02
CA ASP A 133 -1.09 -2.50 13.84
C ASP A 133 -0.70 -2.55 15.33
N GLY A 134 0.12 -3.53 15.73
CA GLY A 134 0.40 -3.83 17.14
C GLY A 134 -0.24 -5.12 17.65
N SER A 135 -1.26 -5.63 16.94
CA SER A 135 -2.06 -6.79 17.33
C SER A 135 -2.27 -7.81 16.21
N SER A 136 -2.39 -7.36 14.96
CA SER A 136 -2.67 -8.19 13.80
C SER A 136 -2.03 -7.64 12.53
N TRP A 137 -1.80 -8.53 11.56
CA TRP A 137 -1.34 -8.17 10.22
C TRP A 137 -2.55 -7.93 9.33
N HIS A 138 -2.56 -6.76 8.69
CA HIS A 138 -3.53 -6.37 7.67
C HIS A 138 -2.87 -6.35 6.31
N SER A 139 -3.64 -6.49 5.25
CA SER A 139 -3.14 -6.35 3.88
C SER A 139 -4.17 -5.64 3.01
N VAL A 140 -3.69 -4.70 2.20
CA VAL A 140 -4.52 -3.87 1.32
C VAL A 140 -3.87 -3.79 -0.05
N HIS A 141 -4.66 -4.08 -1.08
CA HIS A 141 -4.29 -3.88 -2.47
C HIS A 141 -4.39 -2.39 -2.82
N LEU A 142 -3.29 -1.79 -3.26
CA LEU A 142 -3.22 -0.33 -3.51
C LEU A 142 -3.51 0.07 -4.95
N GLY A 143 -3.52 -0.89 -5.87
CA GLY A 143 -3.75 -0.68 -7.29
C GLY A 143 -2.72 -1.36 -8.18
N GLU A 144 -2.78 -0.99 -9.46
CA GLU A 144 -2.02 -1.64 -10.53
C GLU A 144 -1.14 -0.65 -11.31
N VAL A 145 0.02 -1.11 -11.75
CA VAL A 145 0.97 -0.38 -12.59
C VAL A 145 1.27 -1.21 -13.84
N VAL A 146 1.07 -0.63 -15.02
CA VAL A 146 1.45 -1.24 -16.29
C VAL A 146 2.83 -0.73 -16.69
N HIS A 147 3.84 -1.59 -16.58
CA HIS A 147 5.20 -1.30 -17.03
C HIS A 147 5.99 -2.59 -17.33
N PRO A 148 6.70 -2.68 -18.48
CA PRO A 148 7.24 -3.96 -18.98
C PRO A 148 8.42 -4.53 -18.16
N ARG A 149 9.10 -3.69 -17.37
CA ARG A 149 10.35 -4.08 -16.71
C ARG A 149 10.22 -4.20 -15.19
N ILE A 150 9.86 -3.09 -14.57
CA ILE A 150 9.82 -2.91 -13.12
C ILE A 150 8.55 -2.14 -12.72
N PRO A 151 7.99 -2.36 -11.53
CA PRO A 151 6.85 -1.59 -11.06
C PRO A 151 7.31 -0.16 -10.73
N LEU A 152 6.75 0.84 -11.39
CA LEU A 152 7.09 2.25 -11.13
C LEU A 152 6.23 2.78 -9.98
N TYR A 153 6.65 2.50 -8.75
CA TYR A 153 6.04 3.08 -7.56
C TYR A 153 7.07 3.43 -6.50
N HIS A 154 6.72 4.43 -5.69
CA HIS A 154 7.49 4.89 -4.53
C HIS A 154 6.56 5.10 -3.35
N VAL A 155 7.10 4.93 -2.15
CA VAL A 155 6.41 5.24 -0.90
C VAL A 155 7.30 6.13 -0.08
N ASN A 156 6.77 7.26 0.36
CA ASN A 156 7.49 8.20 1.20
C ASN A 156 6.76 8.39 2.53
N LEU A 157 7.53 8.61 3.60
CA LEU A 157 7.00 8.88 4.94
C LEU A 157 7.14 10.37 5.24
N ASP A 158 6.05 11.02 5.59
CA ASP A 158 6.09 12.42 6.05
C ASP A 158 6.39 12.51 7.56
N ASN A 159 6.61 13.73 8.04
CA ASN A 159 6.95 13.96 9.45
C ASN A 159 5.79 13.77 10.44
N GLN A 160 4.55 13.63 9.97
CA GLN A 160 3.38 13.27 10.77
C GLN A 160 3.17 11.75 10.79
N GLY A 161 3.96 11.02 10.02
CA GLY A 161 3.86 9.58 9.91
C GLY A 161 2.73 9.11 9.00
N ASN A 162 2.33 9.93 8.03
CA ASN A 162 1.50 9.47 6.92
C ASN A 162 2.41 8.91 5.82
N LEU A 163 1.93 7.89 5.11
CA LEU A 163 2.63 7.32 3.96
C LEU A 163 2.03 7.88 2.67
N HIS A 164 2.88 8.31 1.76
CA HIS A 164 2.53 8.86 0.46
C HIS A 164 2.95 7.86 -0.61
N LEU A 165 1.97 7.23 -1.24
CA LEU A 165 2.17 6.34 -2.38
C LEU A 165 2.15 7.16 -3.67
N LEU A 166 3.16 6.96 -4.50
CA LEU A 166 3.16 7.43 -5.89
C LEU A 166 3.25 6.24 -6.82
N THR A 167 2.41 6.20 -7.84
CA THR A 167 2.46 5.18 -8.89
C THR A 167 2.47 5.86 -10.25
N ILE A 168 3.29 5.36 -11.17
CA ILE A 168 3.28 5.83 -12.56
C ILE A 168 2.96 4.65 -13.46
N THR A 169 1.87 4.75 -14.22
CA THR A 169 1.46 3.73 -15.18
C THR A 169 1.48 4.29 -16.59
N PHE A 170 1.81 3.46 -17.59
CA PHE A 170 1.80 3.88 -18.98
C PHE A 170 0.46 3.58 -19.65
N GLN A 171 -0.17 4.62 -20.21
CA GLN A 171 -1.44 4.53 -20.91
C GLN A 171 -1.32 5.16 -22.31
N GLY A 172 -0.93 4.34 -23.29
CA GLY A 172 -0.92 4.70 -24.71
C GLY A 172 0.18 5.70 -25.08
N ARG A 173 -0.08 7.01 -24.97
CA ARG A 173 0.90 8.07 -25.30
C ARG A 173 1.34 8.86 -24.07
N TYR A 174 0.73 8.59 -22.93
CA TYR A 174 0.98 9.30 -21.69
C TYR A 174 1.35 8.31 -20.61
N SER A 175 2.20 8.73 -19.70
CA SER A 175 2.31 8.14 -18.38
C SER A 175 1.46 8.96 -17.41
N LEU A 176 0.69 8.30 -16.57
CA LEU A 176 -0.16 8.92 -15.57
C LEU A 176 0.44 8.70 -14.19
N LEU A 177 0.63 9.79 -13.45
CA LEU A 177 0.98 9.77 -12.04
C LEU A 177 -0.31 9.70 -11.23
N TYR A 178 -0.42 8.67 -10.41
CA TYR A 178 -1.41 8.60 -9.35
C TYR A 178 -0.73 8.75 -8.00
N THR A 179 -1.46 9.38 -7.06
CA THR A 179 -1.02 9.52 -5.68
C THR A 179 -2.11 9.04 -4.73
N ASN A 180 -1.69 8.40 -3.64
CA ASN A 180 -2.57 8.05 -2.54
C ASN A 180 -1.86 8.34 -1.21
N ARG A 181 -2.63 8.63 -0.15
CA ARG A 181 -2.11 8.91 1.19
C ARG A 181 -2.73 7.95 2.19
N PHE A 182 -1.88 7.28 2.96
CA PHE A 182 -2.25 6.53 4.15
C PHE A 182 -2.20 7.44 5.36
N ASN A 183 -3.32 7.60 6.04
CA ASN A 183 -3.35 8.34 7.29
C ASN A 183 -2.75 7.48 8.42
N GLY A 184 -1.63 7.93 8.97
CA GLY A 184 -0.92 7.19 10.02
C GLY A 184 -1.69 7.07 11.34
N THR A 185 -2.66 7.95 11.58
CA THR A 185 -3.49 7.95 12.80
C THR A 185 -4.68 7.01 12.68
N PHE A 186 -5.36 7.00 11.53
CA PHE A 186 -6.55 6.19 11.30
C PHE A 186 -6.27 4.83 10.67
N HIS A 187 -5.05 4.62 10.21
CA HIS A 187 -4.62 3.41 9.49
C HIS A 187 -5.45 3.11 8.23
N LEU A 188 -5.85 4.16 7.52
CA LEU A 188 -6.69 4.08 6.33
C LEU A 188 -6.01 4.75 5.15
N TRP A 189 -6.12 4.12 3.98
CA TRP A 189 -5.79 4.75 2.71
C TRP A 189 -6.92 5.68 2.26
N GLY A 190 -6.54 6.82 1.68
CA GLY A 190 -7.46 7.65 0.94
C GLY A 190 -7.80 7.06 -0.44
N SER A 191 -8.55 7.84 -1.21
CA SER A 191 -8.83 7.51 -2.60
C SER A 191 -7.63 7.83 -3.49
N LEU A 192 -7.34 6.92 -4.42
CA LEU A 192 -6.30 7.11 -5.43
C LEU A 192 -6.70 8.25 -6.38
N ALA A 193 -5.84 9.26 -6.53
CA ALA A 193 -6.09 10.42 -7.38
C ALA A 193 -5.08 10.51 -8.52
N GLU A 194 -5.55 10.74 -9.76
CA GLU A 194 -4.68 11.12 -10.88
C GLU A 194 -4.23 12.57 -10.69
N THR A 195 -2.93 12.81 -10.61
CA THR A 195 -2.40 14.15 -10.26
C THR A 195 -1.47 14.77 -11.28
N LEU A 196 -0.88 13.98 -12.17
CA LEU A 196 -0.05 14.51 -13.26
C LEU A 196 -0.11 13.62 -14.50
N LYS A 197 -0.29 14.27 -15.66
CA LYS A 197 -0.23 13.63 -16.97
C LYS A 197 1.10 13.94 -17.65
N ILE A 198 1.94 12.92 -17.81
CA ILE A 198 3.28 13.01 -18.38
C ILE A 198 3.24 12.56 -19.84
N SER A 199 3.80 13.35 -20.75
CA SER A 199 3.89 12.96 -22.16
C SER A 199 5.01 11.95 -22.38
N GLY A 200 4.72 10.85 -23.07
CA GLY A 200 5.67 9.77 -23.37
C GLY A 200 5.71 8.67 -22.32
N GLU A 201 6.50 7.64 -22.61
CA GLU A 201 6.73 6.50 -21.71
C GLU A 201 7.78 6.87 -20.67
N VAL A 202 7.37 6.88 -19.40
CA VAL A 202 8.30 6.96 -18.27
C VAL A 202 9.00 5.61 -18.10
N VAL A 203 10.33 5.61 -18.16
CA VAL A 203 11.15 4.39 -18.06
C VAL A 203 11.73 4.14 -16.67
N ASP A 204 11.82 5.19 -15.85
CA ASP A 204 12.34 5.12 -14.49
C ASP A 204 11.85 6.32 -13.67
N THR A 205 11.77 6.12 -12.35
CA THR A 205 11.23 7.10 -11.39
C THR A 205 12.03 7.06 -10.10
N ALA A 206 12.20 8.22 -9.46
CA ALA A 206 12.73 8.35 -8.12
C ALA A 206 11.96 9.45 -7.40
N ALA A 207 11.65 9.25 -6.13
CA ALA A 207 10.95 10.24 -5.32
C ALA A 207 11.58 10.33 -3.94
N LEU A 208 11.45 11.48 -3.29
CA LEU A 208 11.79 11.65 -1.88
C LEU A 208 10.86 12.69 -1.25
N MET A 209 10.69 12.57 0.07
CA MET A 209 10.04 13.58 0.90
C MET A 209 11.08 14.26 1.78
N THR A 210 11.23 15.56 1.65
CA THR A 210 12.20 16.31 2.45
C THR A 210 11.74 16.43 3.90
N SER A 211 12.66 16.88 4.76
CA SER A 211 12.36 17.09 6.20
C SER A 211 11.27 18.14 6.49
N ASP A 212 11.00 19.02 5.54
CA ASP A 212 9.94 20.03 5.49
C ASP A 212 8.67 19.56 4.77
N ASN A 213 8.59 18.27 4.42
CA ASN A 213 7.48 17.63 3.69
C ASN A 213 7.24 18.20 2.28
N VAL A 214 8.31 18.62 1.61
CA VAL A 214 8.25 18.86 0.17
C VAL A 214 8.48 17.54 -0.54
N HIS A 215 7.52 17.14 -1.35
CA HIS A 215 7.65 15.95 -2.17
C HIS A 215 8.38 16.31 -3.46
N HIS A 216 9.49 15.63 -3.74
CA HIS A 216 10.14 15.72 -5.04
C HIS A 216 9.93 14.42 -5.80
N LEU A 217 9.55 14.56 -7.08
CA LEU A 217 9.46 13.48 -8.03
C LEU A 217 10.43 13.75 -9.18
N PHE A 218 11.18 12.73 -9.55
CA PHE A 218 12.07 12.69 -10.70
C PHE A 218 11.66 11.53 -11.60
N TRP A 219 11.65 11.77 -12.90
CA TRP A 219 11.32 10.72 -13.86
C TRP A 219 12.11 10.90 -15.14
N VAL A 220 12.25 9.79 -15.86
CA VAL A 220 12.90 9.78 -17.17
C VAL A 220 11.90 9.37 -18.23
N VAL A 221 11.76 10.20 -19.26
CA VAL A 221 10.96 9.89 -20.45
C VAL A 221 11.90 9.51 -21.58
N LYS A 222 11.57 8.45 -22.32
CA LYS A 222 12.24 8.14 -23.59
C LYS A 222 11.59 8.93 -24.72
N ALA A 223 12.32 9.90 -25.27
CA ALA A 223 11.87 10.72 -26.38
C ALA A 223 11.83 9.90 -27.70
N PRO A 224 11.01 10.30 -28.70
CA PRO A 224 10.90 9.59 -29.98
C PRO A 224 12.21 9.48 -30.76
N ASN A 225 13.15 10.41 -30.56
CA ASN A 225 14.49 10.40 -31.15
C ASN A 225 15.45 9.42 -30.45
N GLY A 226 14.99 8.69 -29.43
CA GLY A 226 15.78 7.73 -28.65
C GLY A 226 16.55 8.34 -27.48
N GLN A 227 16.50 9.67 -27.30
CA GLN A 227 17.11 10.34 -26.14
C GLN A 227 16.30 10.11 -24.87
N PHE A 228 16.94 10.24 -23.72
CA PHE A 228 16.31 10.15 -22.42
C PHE A 228 16.29 11.53 -21.77
N GLU A 229 15.11 12.02 -21.43
CA GLU A 229 14.93 13.31 -20.76
C GLU A 229 14.63 13.10 -19.28
N LEU A 230 15.52 13.59 -18.43
CA LEU A 230 15.31 13.62 -16.99
C LEU A 230 14.52 14.88 -16.61
N ARG A 231 13.37 14.69 -15.98
CA ARG A 231 12.43 15.75 -15.58
C ARG A 231 12.12 15.64 -14.09
N THR A 232 11.51 16.70 -13.55
CA THR A 232 11.16 16.78 -12.13
C THR A 232 9.86 17.54 -11.92
N ALA A 233 9.19 17.25 -10.81
CA ALA A 233 8.07 17.99 -10.27
C ALA A 233 8.19 18.03 -8.74
N GLN A 234 7.56 19.02 -8.13
CA GLN A 234 7.49 19.12 -6.68
C GLN A 234 6.07 19.38 -6.20
N GLN A 235 5.76 18.91 -5.00
CA GLN A 235 4.53 19.21 -4.26
C GLN A 235 4.95 19.82 -2.92
N ILE A 236 4.63 21.10 -2.70
CA ILE A 236 5.23 21.90 -1.60
C ILE A 236 4.55 21.62 -0.25
N ASP A 237 3.25 21.35 -0.25
CA ASP A 237 2.51 21.02 0.97
C ASP A 237 1.81 19.68 0.80
N THR A 238 2.41 18.58 1.28
CA THR A 238 1.78 17.26 1.16
C THR A 238 0.69 16.99 2.20
N HIS A 239 0.53 17.87 3.19
CA HIS A 239 -0.54 17.74 4.19
C HIS A 239 -1.88 18.16 3.61
N GLU A 240 -1.84 19.14 2.71
CA GLU A 240 -3.00 19.61 1.97
C GLU A 240 -3.38 18.61 0.87
N LEU A 241 -4.58 18.03 0.99
CA LEU A 241 -5.12 17.07 0.00
C LEU A 241 -5.28 17.69 -1.40
N SER A 242 -5.52 19.00 -1.48
CA SER A 242 -5.64 19.78 -2.72
C SER A 242 -4.30 20.19 -3.33
N SER A 243 -3.18 19.87 -2.70
CA SER A 243 -1.86 20.30 -3.16
C SER A 243 -1.51 19.72 -4.52
N THR A 244 -1.21 20.61 -5.47
CA THR A 244 -0.93 20.23 -6.86
C THR A 244 0.55 19.98 -7.10
N TRP A 245 0.86 19.09 -8.04
CA TRP A 245 2.23 18.91 -8.52
C TRP A 245 2.64 20.05 -9.46
N HIS A 246 3.82 20.60 -9.24
CA HIS A 246 4.41 21.65 -10.05
C HIS A 246 5.56 21.08 -10.89
N PRO A 247 5.30 20.62 -12.13
CA PRO A 247 6.36 20.12 -13.02
C PRO A 247 7.29 21.25 -13.46
N SER A 248 8.59 20.96 -13.51
CA SER A 248 9.58 21.86 -14.08
C SER A 248 9.29 22.09 -15.57
N PRO A 249 9.37 23.34 -16.08
CA PRO A 249 9.08 23.65 -17.47
C PRO A 249 10.11 23.04 -18.44
N ALA A 250 11.32 22.75 -17.98
CA ALA A 250 12.40 22.18 -18.78
C ALA A 250 12.97 20.91 -18.13
N PRO A 251 13.49 19.95 -18.94
CA PRO A 251 14.24 18.83 -18.41
C PRO A 251 15.50 19.32 -17.68
N ILE A 252 15.89 18.61 -16.63
CA ILE A 252 17.15 18.84 -15.91
C ILE A 252 18.32 18.59 -16.86
N LYS A 253 18.25 17.47 -17.61
CA LYS A 253 19.28 17.05 -18.56
C LYS A 253 18.70 16.05 -19.56
N THR A 254 19.27 16.03 -20.76
CA THR A 254 18.97 15.06 -21.81
C THR A 254 20.19 14.17 -22.07
N PHE A 255 19.96 12.88 -22.22
CA PHE A 255 21.01 11.87 -22.38
C PHE A 255 20.84 11.11 -23.70
N ASN A 256 21.95 10.88 -24.40
CA ASN A 256 21.99 10.05 -25.61
C ASN A 256 22.30 8.58 -25.30
N SER A 257 22.88 8.32 -24.13
CA SER A 257 23.27 6.97 -23.70
C SER A 257 22.07 6.21 -23.13
N PRO A 258 22.04 4.87 -23.23
CA PRO A 258 20.99 4.07 -22.60
C PRO A 258 20.85 4.34 -21.10
N TRP A 259 19.61 4.56 -20.66
CA TRP A 259 19.29 4.74 -19.24
C TRP A 259 19.52 3.44 -18.44
N ARG A 260 20.11 3.55 -17.25
CA ARG A 260 20.28 2.42 -16.32
C ARG A 260 19.51 2.62 -15.01
N SER A 261 19.79 3.69 -14.27
CA SER A 261 19.13 3.98 -12.98
C SER A 261 19.35 5.43 -12.55
N MET A 262 18.55 5.89 -11.58
CA MET A 262 18.83 7.10 -10.81
C MET A 262 18.60 6.91 -9.31
N GLY A 263 19.30 7.72 -8.55
CA GLY A 263 19.20 7.85 -7.11
C GLY A 263 19.03 9.31 -6.72
N ILE A 264 18.15 9.57 -5.76
CA ILE A 264 18.01 10.88 -5.15
C ILE A 264 18.15 10.79 -3.63
N LEU A 265 18.77 11.79 -3.01
CA LEU A 265 18.89 11.92 -1.57
C LEU A 265 18.93 13.39 -1.13
N GLU A 266 18.54 13.66 0.11
CA GLU A 266 18.63 14.97 0.75
C GLU A 266 19.65 14.88 1.89
N ILE A 267 20.70 15.70 1.84
CA ILE A 267 21.68 15.86 2.92
C ILE A 267 21.81 17.33 3.24
N ASN A 268 21.58 17.70 4.50
CA ASN A 268 21.70 19.09 4.99
C ASN A 268 20.90 20.11 4.16
N GLY A 269 19.71 19.73 3.70
CA GLY A 269 18.84 20.57 2.86
C GLY A 269 19.31 20.73 1.41
N VAL A 270 20.33 20.01 0.98
CA VAL A 270 20.79 19.96 -0.41
C VAL A 270 20.31 18.66 -1.04
N LEU A 271 19.70 18.77 -2.22
CA LEU A 271 19.30 17.61 -3.01
C LEU A 271 20.46 17.12 -3.86
N TRP A 272 20.70 15.82 -3.82
CA TRP A 272 21.74 15.15 -4.59
C TRP A 272 21.10 14.11 -5.50
N LEU A 273 21.46 14.16 -6.78
CA LEU A 273 20.93 13.30 -7.82
C LEU A 273 22.07 12.54 -8.49
N LEU A 274 22.06 11.22 -8.34
CA LEU A 274 22.94 10.29 -9.02
C LEU A 274 22.23 9.73 -10.24
N ILE A 275 22.91 9.78 -11.38
CA ILE A 275 22.37 9.34 -12.66
C ILE A 275 23.35 8.34 -13.25
N ARG A 276 22.83 7.18 -13.64
CA ARG A 276 23.61 6.13 -14.29
C ARG A 276 23.10 5.88 -15.70
N THR A 277 23.97 6.15 -16.66
CA THR A 277 23.72 5.88 -18.10
C THR A 277 24.91 5.10 -18.66
N GLY A 278 25.59 5.62 -19.69
CA GLY A 278 26.94 5.20 -20.06
C GLY A 278 28.03 5.78 -19.14
N GLU A 279 27.65 6.74 -18.30
CA GLU A 279 28.48 7.40 -17.28
C GLU A 279 27.72 7.43 -15.94
N GLU A 280 28.45 7.66 -14.87
CA GLU A 280 27.96 7.92 -13.52
C GLU A 280 28.10 9.41 -13.25
N ILE A 281 26.97 10.10 -13.09
CA ILE A 281 26.89 11.56 -13.03
C ILE A 281 26.28 11.93 -11.69
N LEU A 282 27.00 12.75 -10.91
CA LEU A 282 26.51 13.32 -9.66
C LEU A 282 26.16 14.79 -9.86
N MET A 283 24.92 15.15 -9.52
CA MET A 283 24.42 16.51 -9.58
C MET A 283 23.91 16.93 -8.19
N GLN A 284 23.98 18.23 -7.91
CA GLN A 284 23.45 18.82 -6.68
C GLN A 284 22.51 19.99 -6.98
N ASN A 285 21.56 20.26 -6.08
CA ASN A 285 20.70 21.44 -6.11
C ASN A 285 20.59 22.03 -4.70
N ASP A 286 21.17 23.24 -4.55
CA ASP A 286 21.21 24.05 -3.33
C ASP A 286 20.08 25.10 -3.29
N GLY A 287 19.00 24.88 -4.05
CA GLY A 287 17.92 25.85 -4.26
C GLY A 287 18.20 26.87 -5.36
N LYS A 288 19.42 26.91 -5.92
CA LYS A 288 19.79 27.79 -7.04
C LYS A 288 19.77 27.07 -8.40
N GLY A 289 19.24 25.86 -8.44
CA GLY A 289 19.18 25.01 -9.62
C GLY A 289 20.25 23.91 -9.64
N TRP A 290 20.10 23.00 -10.59
CA TRP A 290 20.93 21.80 -10.72
C TRP A 290 22.33 22.13 -11.25
N LYS A 291 23.37 21.67 -10.55
CA LYS A 291 24.78 21.82 -10.91
C LYS A 291 25.44 20.46 -11.01
N LEU A 292 26.26 20.26 -12.03
CA LEU A 292 27.10 19.08 -12.15
C LEU A 292 28.22 19.16 -11.10
N VAL A 293 28.37 18.10 -10.30
CA VAL A 293 29.46 17.97 -9.32
C VAL A 293 30.55 17.07 -9.87
N SER A 294 30.18 15.90 -10.39
CA SER A 294 31.13 14.88 -10.81
C SER A 294 30.57 14.03 -11.95
N SER A 295 31.45 13.47 -12.79
CA SER A 295 31.09 12.61 -13.92
C SER A 295 32.22 11.62 -14.20
N HIS A 296 31.92 10.32 -14.14
CA HIS A 296 32.91 9.26 -14.34
C HIS A 296 32.38 8.17 -15.28
N PRO A 297 33.27 7.41 -15.95
CA PRO A 297 32.90 6.15 -16.58
C PRO A 297 32.28 5.20 -15.55
N THR A 298 31.37 4.31 -15.97
CA THR A 298 30.72 3.39 -15.03
C THR A 298 31.75 2.44 -14.41
N PHE A 299 32.00 2.58 -13.12
CA PHE A 299 32.99 1.78 -12.39
C PHE A 299 32.39 1.12 -11.14
N HIS A 300 31.33 1.70 -10.58
CA HIS A 300 30.79 1.28 -9.31
C HIS A 300 29.70 0.20 -9.44
N GLN A 301 29.53 -0.57 -8.36
CA GLN A 301 28.50 -1.60 -8.27
C GLN A 301 27.18 -1.00 -7.78
N PRO A 302 26.01 -1.54 -8.17
CA PRO A 302 24.73 -1.11 -7.62
C PRO A 302 24.67 -1.27 -6.10
N LEU A 303 24.13 -0.26 -5.42
CA LEU A 303 23.85 -0.25 -3.99
C LEU A 303 22.42 0.30 -3.82
N GLN A 304 21.71 -0.11 -2.78
CA GLN A 304 20.51 0.59 -2.35
C GLN A 304 20.81 1.29 -1.03
N TRP A 305 20.53 2.59 -0.95
CA TRP A 305 20.75 3.36 0.27
C TRP A 305 19.41 3.58 0.97
N VAL A 306 19.32 3.06 2.19
CA VAL A 306 18.19 3.28 3.10
C VAL A 306 18.67 4.19 4.23
N TYR A 307 18.18 5.41 4.24
CA TYR A 307 18.49 6.41 5.26
C TYR A 307 17.26 6.68 6.11
N LYS A 308 17.41 6.55 7.43
CA LYS A 308 16.39 6.95 8.40
C LYS A 308 16.94 8.09 9.25
N GLY A 309 16.47 9.31 8.97
CA GLY A 309 16.67 10.43 9.87
C GLY A 309 15.58 10.48 10.95
N ARG A 310 15.70 11.46 11.85
CA ARG A 310 14.67 11.73 12.87
C ARG A 310 13.31 12.10 12.28
N LYS A 311 13.30 12.85 11.17
CA LYS A 311 12.08 13.40 10.56
C LYS A 311 11.75 12.85 9.18
N ASN A 312 12.73 12.26 8.49
CA ASN A 312 12.58 11.77 7.13
C ASN A 312 13.10 10.34 7.01
N CYS A 313 12.67 9.66 5.95
CA CYS A 313 13.12 8.33 5.57
C CYS A 313 13.30 8.33 4.06
N HIS A 314 14.49 8.00 3.59
CA HIS A 314 14.83 7.96 2.17
C HIS A 314 15.24 6.54 1.79
N GLN A 315 14.75 6.06 0.65
CA GLN A 315 15.12 4.77 0.09
C GLN A 315 15.43 4.99 -1.39
N THR A 316 16.68 4.77 -1.78
CA THR A 316 17.16 5.25 -3.08
C THR A 316 18.17 4.31 -3.71
N SER A 317 18.21 4.26 -5.04
CA SER A 317 19.27 3.54 -5.75
C SER A 317 20.55 4.35 -5.65
N TRP A 318 21.65 3.72 -5.27
CA TRP A 318 22.96 4.33 -5.21
C TRP A 318 24.02 3.41 -5.82
N LEU A 319 25.29 3.69 -5.54
CA LEU A 319 26.43 2.92 -5.99
C LEU A 319 27.39 2.64 -4.82
N GLU A 320 28.07 1.50 -4.84
CA GLU A 320 29.11 1.11 -3.87
C GLU A 320 30.51 1.41 -4.43
N ASP A 321 31.32 2.08 -3.60
CA ASP A 321 32.72 2.35 -3.89
C ASP A 321 33.52 1.04 -4.00
N GLN A 322 34.37 0.91 -5.02
CA GLN A 322 35.15 -0.33 -5.22
C GLN A 322 36.47 -0.32 -4.44
N ALA A 323 37.00 0.86 -4.11
CA ALA A 323 38.24 1.01 -3.34
C ALA A 323 37.97 0.92 -1.84
N GLU A 324 36.82 1.42 -1.40
CA GLU A 324 36.37 1.38 -0.01
C GLU A 324 35.11 0.53 0.14
N ARG A 325 35.33 -0.70 0.60
CA ARG A 325 34.27 -1.69 0.76
C ARG A 325 33.15 -1.12 1.65
N ARG A 326 31.89 -1.31 1.26
CA ARG A 326 30.69 -0.86 1.99
C ARG A 326 30.48 0.66 2.05
N ALA A 327 31.35 1.46 1.44
CA ALA A 327 31.12 2.89 1.33
C ALA A 327 30.22 3.21 0.12
N PRO A 328 29.32 4.19 0.21
CA PRO A 328 28.62 4.69 -0.96
C PRO A 328 29.60 5.45 -1.87
N ALA A 329 29.45 5.30 -3.18
CA ALA A 329 30.22 6.09 -4.13
C ALA A 329 29.97 7.59 -3.89
N PHE A 330 30.98 8.42 -4.15
CA PHE A 330 30.98 9.87 -3.93
C PHE A 330 30.82 10.30 -2.46
N TYR A 331 31.15 9.43 -1.50
CA TYR A 331 30.98 9.75 -0.09
C TYR A 331 31.73 11.01 0.35
N HIS A 332 32.89 11.30 -0.25
CA HIS A 332 33.66 12.52 0.01
C HIS A 332 32.88 13.78 -0.40
N GLU A 333 32.27 13.79 -1.59
CA GLU A 333 31.47 14.91 -2.09
C GLU A 333 30.22 15.12 -1.24
N LEU A 334 29.64 14.02 -0.74
CA LEU A 334 28.50 14.06 0.18
C LEU A 334 28.87 14.49 1.61
N GLY A 335 30.16 14.64 1.91
CA GLY A 335 30.66 15.10 3.21
C GLY A 335 30.79 14.01 4.26
N PHE A 336 30.78 12.73 3.89
CA PHE A 336 31.04 11.63 4.80
C PHE A 336 32.54 11.38 4.94
N THR A 337 32.95 11.02 6.16
CA THR A 337 34.31 10.59 6.45
C THR A 337 34.26 9.15 6.95
N PHE A 338 34.71 8.21 6.13
CA PHE A 338 34.91 6.84 6.58
C PHE A 338 36.29 6.71 7.21
N ASN A 339 36.34 6.10 8.40
CA ASN A 339 37.60 5.82 9.07
C ASN A 339 38.31 4.73 8.29
N LYS A 340 39.32 5.12 7.52
CA LYS A 340 40.18 4.17 6.83
C LYS A 340 40.93 3.36 7.88
N GLU A 341 40.45 2.16 8.19
CA GLU A 341 41.23 1.22 8.99
C GLU A 341 42.58 1.05 8.31
N SER A 342 43.65 1.47 8.99
CA SER A 342 45.00 1.15 8.55
C SER A 342 45.08 -0.37 8.46
N PRO A 343 45.50 -0.96 7.33
CA PRO A 343 45.55 -2.41 7.17
C PRO A 343 46.25 -2.99 8.40
N PRO A 344 45.66 -4.02 9.04
CA PRO A 344 46.18 -4.54 10.29
C PRO A 344 47.64 -4.86 10.07
N VAL A 345 48.52 -4.18 10.81
CA VAL A 345 49.95 -4.48 10.80
C VAL A 345 50.05 -5.92 11.27
N PHE A 346 50.35 -6.84 10.35
CA PHE A 346 50.46 -8.27 10.64
C PHE A 346 51.58 -8.47 11.68
N THR A 347 51.24 -8.43 12.96
CA THR A 347 52.09 -8.99 14.02
C THR A 347 52.02 -10.51 13.88
N PRO A 348 53.16 -11.20 13.72
CA PRO A 348 53.20 -12.65 13.55
C PRO A 348 52.53 -13.33 14.77
N LEU A 349 51.43 -14.04 14.52
CA LEU A 349 50.65 -14.75 15.53
C LEU A 349 51.48 -15.90 16.14
N GLN A 350 51.69 -15.85 17.46
CA GLN A 350 52.09 -17.02 18.25
C GLN A 350 50.87 -17.90 18.51
N THR A 351 50.94 -19.14 18.05
CA THR A 351 49.88 -20.15 18.14
C THR A 351 49.73 -20.64 19.58
N THR A 352 48.64 -20.28 20.26
CA THR A 352 48.17 -20.96 21.47
C THR A 352 46.74 -21.41 21.28
N LEU A 353 46.53 -22.73 21.27
CA LEU A 353 45.25 -23.42 21.14
C LEU A 353 44.45 -23.33 22.47
N PRO A 354 43.20 -22.85 22.48
CA PRO A 354 42.30 -23.07 23.61
C PRO A 354 41.42 -24.32 23.38
N ILE A 355 41.34 -25.15 24.41
CA ILE A 355 40.40 -26.28 24.52
C ILE A 355 39.10 -25.71 25.09
N PHE A 356 37.98 -25.82 24.35
CA PHE A 356 36.65 -25.51 24.85
C PHE A 356 35.77 -26.77 24.88
N THR A 357 35.34 -27.15 26.09
CA THR A 357 34.23 -28.07 26.35
C THR A 357 32.99 -27.23 26.65
N GLN A 358 31.92 -27.35 25.85
CA GLN A 358 30.61 -26.75 26.16
C GLN A 358 29.58 -27.82 26.51
N ALA A 359 28.93 -27.62 27.66
CA ALA A 359 27.72 -28.32 28.08
C ALA A 359 26.50 -27.45 27.74
N ILE A 360 25.44 -28.09 27.23
CA ILE A 360 24.18 -27.47 26.82
C ILE A 360 23.23 -27.39 28.02
N PRO A 361 22.72 -26.21 28.42
CA PRO A 361 21.58 -26.12 29.35
C PRO A 361 20.24 -26.09 28.59
N PRO A 362 19.13 -26.53 29.24
CA PRO A 362 17.81 -26.64 28.62
C PRO A 362 17.07 -25.30 28.54
N VAL A 363 16.24 -25.18 27.52
CA VAL A 363 15.41 -24.03 27.14
C VAL A 363 14.29 -23.76 28.15
N PRO A 364 14.12 -22.51 28.66
CA PRO A 364 12.92 -22.12 29.39
C PRO A 364 11.78 -21.71 28.44
N ALA A 365 10.60 -22.30 28.62
CA ALA A 365 9.36 -21.83 28.01
C ALA A 365 8.93 -20.51 28.67
N PHE A 366 8.60 -19.50 27.84
CA PHE A 366 8.08 -18.21 28.29
C PHE A 366 6.55 -18.24 28.38
N TYR A 367 6.02 -17.80 29.52
CA TYR A 367 4.62 -17.38 29.69
C TYR A 367 4.59 -15.84 29.67
N PRO A 368 3.58 -15.20 29.05
CA PRO A 368 3.41 -13.76 29.17
C PRO A 368 2.91 -13.38 30.57
N ASP A 369 3.56 -12.38 31.16
CA ASP A 369 3.24 -11.83 32.46
C ASP A 369 1.78 -11.30 32.51
N LEU A 370 1.01 -11.84 33.46
CA LEU A 370 -0.30 -11.34 33.85
C LEU A 370 -0.14 -10.07 34.69
N ILE A 371 -0.43 -8.92 34.09
CA ILE A 371 -0.66 -7.68 34.83
C ILE A 371 -1.99 -7.82 35.60
N SER A 372 -1.90 -7.72 36.92
CA SER A 372 -3.05 -7.76 37.84
C SER A 372 -3.91 -6.48 37.72
N PRO A 373 -5.24 -6.56 37.54
CA PRO A 373 -6.11 -5.44 37.81
C PRO A 373 -6.65 -5.54 39.25
N ASN A 374 -6.43 -4.46 40.01
CA ASN A 374 -7.09 -4.22 41.29
C ASN A 374 -8.60 -4.06 41.04
N LEU A 375 -9.40 -5.02 41.52
CA LEU A 375 -10.86 -4.99 41.49
C LEU A 375 -11.42 -4.27 42.73
N SER A 376 -12.36 -3.35 42.50
CA SER A 376 -13.43 -3.00 43.45
C SER A 376 -14.74 -3.62 42.93
N PRO A 377 -15.66 -4.08 43.80
CA PRO A 377 -16.74 -4.96 43.39
C PRO A 377 -17.97 -4.17 42.89
N PRO A 378 -18.76 -4.80 41.99
CA PRO A 378 -20.19 -4.79 42.22
C PRO A 378 -20.83 -6.18 42.05
N THR A 379 -21.63 -6.51 43.07
CA THR A 379 -22.99 -7.05 43.04
C THR A 379 -23.35 -8.11 41.99
N SER A 380 -23.64 -9.30 42.52
CA SER A 380 -24.20 -10.47 41.85
C SER A 380 -25.52 -10.20 41.13
N THR A 381 -25.71 -10.77 39.94
CA THR A 381 -27.03 -11.13 39.44
C THR A 381 -26.96 -12.45 38.69
N THR A 382 -27.75 -13.39 39.18
CA THR A 382 -27.88 -14.78 38.77
C THR A 382 -28.76 -14.88 37.53
N ILE A 383 -28.29 -15.47 36.43
CA ILE A 383 -29.15 -16.07 35.41
C ILE A 383 -28.57 -17.42 34.99
N THR A 384 -29.43 -18.41 35.12
CA THR A 384 -29.27 -19.84 34.90
C THR A 384 -29.17 -20.15 33.40
N GLU A 385 -28.17 -20.92 32.99
CA GLU A 385 -28.13 -21.54 31.65
C GLU A 385 -27.95 -23.05 31.81
N LYS A 386 -28.76 -23.79 31.05
CA LYS A 386 -29.03 -25.22 31.18
C LYS A 386 -28.52 -25.88 29.91
N ASP A 387 -27.64 -26.87 30.07
CA ASP A 387 -27.12 -27.73 28.99
C ASP A 387 -28.23 -28.48 28.26
N GLU A 388 -28.14 -28.59 26.92
CA GLU A 388 -28.70 -29.72 26.16
C GLU A 388 -28.02 -29.93 24.78
N ILE A 389 -27.08 -30.87 24.78
CA ILE A 389 -26.82 -32.01 23.87
C ILE A 389 -27.33 -31.97 22.39
N LEU A 390 -26.34 -31.97 21.49
CA LEU A 390 -26.15 -32.78 20.27
C LEU A 390 -27.35 -33.53 19.64
N SER A 391 -27.70 -33.19 18.38
CA SER A 391 -28.41 -34.09 17.45
C SER A 391 -28.00 -33.83 15.99
N THR A 392 -27.84 -34.92 15.25
CA THR A 392 -27.39 -35.09 13.85
C THR A 392 -28.31 -34.47 12.77
N PRO A 393 -27.78 -34.11 11.58
CA PRO A 393 -28.58 -33.48 10.52
C PRO A 393 -29.34 -34.50 9.66
N SER A 394 -30.60 -34.18 9.37
CA SER A 394 -31.47 -34.82 8.37
C SER A 394 -31.48 -34.01 7.06
N PRO A 395 -31.87 -34.60 5.91
CA PRO A 395 -31.64 -34.00 4.59
C PRO A 395 -32.58 -32.83 4.30
N ILE A 396 -32.01 -31.77 3.73
CA ILE A 396 -32.68 -30.52 3.38
C ILE A 396 -33.63 -30.75 2.20
N LYS A 397 -34.92 -30.48 2.42
CA LYS A 397 -35.90 -30.21 1.37
C LYS A 397 -35.73 -28.75 0.92
N ILE A 398 -35.69 -28.54 -0.39
CA ILE A 398 -35.68 -27.22 -1.02
C ILE A 398 -37.13 -26.73 -1.03
N ASP A 399 -37.47 -25.85 -0.08
CA ASP A 399 -38.73 -25.09 -0.09
C ASP A 399 -38.51 -23.70 -0.72
N GLU A 400 -39.59 -23.17 -1.29
CA GLU A 400 -39.66 -21.96 -2.12
C GLU A 400 -39.09 -20.69 -1.47
N ALA A 401 -38.42 -19.88 -2.29
CA ALA A 401 -37.71 -18.66 -1.91
C ALA A 401 -38.64 -17.51 -1.45
N PRO A 402 -38.22 -16.68 -0.46
CA PRO A 402 -38.93 -15.45 -0.11
C PRO A 402 -38.64 -14.34 -1.14
N LYS A 403 -39.68 -13.57 -1.48
CA LYS A 403 -39.63 -12.40 -2.37
C LYS A 403 -38.77 -11.28 -1.75
N VAL A 404 -37.56 -11.10 -2.27
CA VAL A 404 -36.63 -10.01 -1.89
C VAL A 404 -37.15 -8.62 -2.32
N LEU A 405 -38.14 -8.55 -3.22
CA LEU A 405 -38.65 -7.29 -3.76
C LEU A 405 -39.45 -6.45 -2.74
N GLU A 406 -40.11 -7.08 -1.74
CA GLU A 406 -40.95 -6.38 -0.76
C GLU A 406 -40.15 -5.59 0.30
N VAL A 407 -38.86 -5.91 0.51
CA VAL A 407 -38.04 -5.21 1.51
C VAL A 407 -37.55 -3.85 1.01
N LEU A 408 -37.49 -3.64 -0.31
CA LEU A 408 -37.02 -2.38 -0.90
C LEU A 408 -38.16 -1.36 -1.12
N GLU A 409 -39.41 -1.80 -1.24
CA GLU A 409 -40.58 -0.90 -1.41
C GLU A 409 -41.12 -0.31 -0.09
N ALA A 410 -40.69 -0.81 1.08
CA ALA A 410 -41.18 -0.36 2.38
C ALA A 410 -40.38 0.81 3.01
N LEU A 411 -39.41 1.39 2.30
CA LEU A 411 -38.60 2.52 2.76
C LEU A 411 -39.07 3.83 2.12
N ASP A 412 -40.30 4.24 2.44
CA ASP A 412 -40.82 5.58 2.12
C ASP A 412 -40.34 6.56 3.22
N VAL A 413 -39.49 7.52 2.84
CA VAL A 413 -38.99 8.58 3.74
C VAL A 413 -39.97 9.77 3.69
N PRO A 414 -40.37 10.36 4.83
CA PRO A 414 -41.22 11.54 4.81
C PRO A 414 -40.48 12.74 4.19
N ASP A 415 -41.14 13.40 3.25
CA ASP A 415 -40.71 14.63 2.58
C ASP A 415 -40.58 15.78 3.59
N VAL A 416 -39.36 16.21 3.85
CA VAL A 416 -39.06 17.36 4.73
C VAL A 416 -38.89 18.59 3.85
N SER A 417 -40.02 19.08 3.33
CA SER A 417 -40.09 20.31 2.55
C SER A 417 -41.23 21.18 3.07
N ASP A 418 -41.06 21.81 4.23
CA ASP A 418 -41.88 22.96 4.66
C ASP A 418 -41.19 23.71 5.81
N VAL A 419 -40.43 24.75 5.47
CA VAL A 419 -39.99 25.80 6.39
C VAL A 419 -40.65 27.09 5.91
N PRO A 420 -41.44 27.80 6.73
CA PRO A 420 -42.17 28.98 6.26
C PRO A 420 -41.23 30.19 6.15
N ASP A 421 -41.32 30.83 4.99
CA ASP A 421 -40.82 32.17 4.67
C ASP A 421 -41.35 33.21 5.69
N VAL A 422 -40.44 33.91 6.38
CA VAL A 422 -40.78 35.07 7.21
C VAL A 422 -40.28 36.32 6.50
N LEU A 423 -41.25 37.09 6.00
CA LEU A 423 -41.08 38.37 5.30
C LEU A 423 -40.62 39.48 6.25
N GLU A 424 -39.63 40.25 5.80
CA GLU A 424 -39.15 41.51 6.38
C GLU A 424 -40.06 42.70 6.04
N ALA A 425 -40.25 43.62 7.01
CA ALA A 425 -40.19 45.11 6.90
C ALA A 425 -40.91 45.78 8.12
N PRO A 426 -40.75 47.10 8.38
CA PRO A 426 -39.52 47.83 8.67
C PRO A 426 -39.60 48.72 9.95
N ASP A 427 -38.44 49.12 10.46
CA ASP A 427 -38.06 50.30 11.27
C ASP A 427 -39.07 50.99 12.23
N THR A 428 -38.76 50.97 13.53
CA THR A 428 -38.60 52.21 14.35
C THR A 428 -37.92 51.93 15.70
N PRO A 429 -37.13 52.86 16.27
CA PRO A 429 -36.28 52.60 17.44
C PRO A 429 -36.80 53.29 18.72
N GLU A 430 -37.01 52.56 19.81
CA GLU A 430 -37.04 53.16 21.16
C GLU A 430 -36.45 52.23 22.24
N ASN A 431 -35.77 52.89 23.17
CA ASN A 431 -35.07 52.40 24.35
C ASN A 431 -35.92 51.57 25.32
N SER A 432 -35.29 50.53 25.90
CA SER A 432 -35.24 50.23 27.37
C SER A 432 -34.56 48.86 27.53
N SER A 433 -33.29 48.79 27.96
CA SER A 433 -32.87 48.51 29.35
C SER A 433 -33.47 47.25 29.96
N GLU A 434 -32.57 46.33 30.32
CA GLU A 434 -32.74 45.16 31.20
C GLU A 434 -33.57 44.01 30.62
N ASP A 435 -32.90 42.97 30.08
CA ASP A 435 -33.06 41.61 30.63
C ASP A 435 -32.18 40.54 29.93
N ILE A 436 -31.55 39.72 30.78
CA ILE A 436 -31.24 38.29 30.64
C ILE A 436 -30.26 37.86 29.53
N LEU A 437 -28.99 37.69 29.94
CA LEU A 437 -28.00 36.84 29.27
C LEU A 437 -28.41 35.36 29.39
N LEU A 438 -29.27 34.88 28.49
CA LEU A 438 -29.57 33.46 28.30
C LEU A 438 -28.57 32.84 27.30
N SER A 439 -27.56 32.21 27.88
CA SER A 439 -26.74 31.10 27.38
C SER A 439 -26.79 30.75 25.87
N GLN A 440 -25.81 31.25 25.12
CA GLN A 440 -25.36 30.75 23.81
C GLN A 440 -25.00 29.24 23.72
N PRO A 441 -24.54 28.51 24.76
CA PRO A 441 -24.16 27.08 24.60
C PRO A 441 -25.30 26.12 24.24
N VAL A 442 -26.57 26.54 24.33
CA VAL A 442 -27.70 25.63 24.05
C VAL A 442 -27.87 25.41 22.54
N LYS A 443 -27.55 26.40 21.70
CA LYS A 443 -27.76 26.30 20.24
C LYS A 443 -26.72 25.40 19.55
N GLU A 444 -25.45 25.49 19.97
CA GLU A 444 -24.36 24.65 19.45
C GLU A 444 -24.57 23.15 19.75
N ASN A 445 -25.15 22.83 20.92
CA ASN A 445 -25.43 21.44 21.29
C ASN A 445 -26.50 20.80 20.41
N VAL A 446 -27.53 21.56 20.01
CA VAL A 446 -28.62 21.05 19.14
C VAL A 446 -28.10 20.73 17.73
N GLU A 447 -27.18 21.55 17.20
CA GLU A 447 -26.57 21.31 15.90
C GLU A 447 -25.61 20.11 15.91
N LEU A 448 -24.85 19.95 17.00
CA LEU A 448 -23.99 18.78 17.19
C LEU A 448 -24.80 17.48 17.32
N ASP A 449 -25.89 17.48 18.07
CA ASP A 449 -26.77 16.31 18.19
C ASP A 449 -27.43 15.94 16.85
N ARG A 450 -27.79 16.95 16.04
CA ARG A 450 -28.28 16.73 14.68
C ARG A 450 -27.22 16.08 13.79
N LEU A 451 -25.96 16.55 13.87
CA LEU A 451 -24.84 15.98 13.14
C LEU A 451 -24.56 14.52 13.54
N ILE A 452 -24.54 14.23 14.84
CA ILE A 452 -24.35 12.87 15.38
C ILE A 452 -25.45 11.94 14.85
N THR A 453 -26.71 12.40 14.85
CA THR A 453 -27.85 11.63 14.35
C THR A 453 -27.73 11.35 12.85
N SER A 454 -27.30 12.35 12.06
CA SER A 454 -27.08 12.18 10.62
C SER A 454 -25.95 11.18 10.31
N VAL A 455 -24.85 11.21 11.07
CA VAL A 455 -23.75 10.25 10.90
C VAL A 455 -24.20 8.83 11.24
N ALA A 456 -24.92 8.64 12.35
CA ALA A 456 -25.44 7.33 12.74
C ALA A 456 -26.41 6.74 11.68
N HIS A 457 -27.24 7.58 11.06
CA HIS A 457 -28.11 7.16 9.97
C HIS A 457 -27.33 6.69 8.72
N LEU A 458 -26.29 7.43 8.32
CA LEU A 458 -25.43 7.06 7.19
C LEU A 458 -24.65 5.75 7.45
N GLU A 459 -24.17 5.54 8.68
CA GLU A 459 -23.52 4.28 9.07
C GLU A 459 -24.48 3.08 8.99
N GLN A 460 -25.75 3.27 9.37
CA GLN A 460 -26.78 2.26 9.24
C GLN A 460 -27.11 1.94 7.78
N GLU A 461 -27.25 2.95 6.92
CA GLU A 461 -27.47 2.75 5.47
C GLU A 461 -26.30 2.02 4.81
N SER A 462 -25.06 2.39 5.16
CA SER A 462 -23.83 1.72 4.71
C SER A 462 -23.81 0.23 5.13
N SER A 463 -24.19 -0.06 6.38
CA SER A 463 -24.28 -1.44 6.89
C SER A 463 -25.33 -2.27 6.14
N ASN A 464 -26.49 -1.68 5.84
CA ASN A 464 -27.54 -2.32 5.04
C ASN A 464 -27.07 -2.61 3.60
N LEU A 465 -26.37 -1.66 2.97
CA LEU A 465 -25.82 -1.82 1.62
C LEU A 465 -24.80 -2.95 1.56
N SER A 466 -23.91 -3.03 2.55
CA SER A 466 -22.93 -4.10 2.69
C SER A 466 -23.59 -5.48 2.80
N LEU A 467 -24.67 -5.60 3.58
CA LEU A 467 -25.42 -6.84 3.72
C LEU A 467 -26.06 -7.28 2.39
N VAL A 468 -26.61 -6.33 1.61
CA VAL A 468 -27.19 -6.61 0.29
C VAL A 468 -26.12 -7.11 -0.68
N LEU A 469 -24.95 -6.47 -0.70
CA LEU A 469 -23.80 -6.91 -1.52
C LEU A 469 -23.32 -8.32 -1.16
N GLN A 470 -23.16 -8.61 0.13
CA GLN A 470 -22.77 -9.95 0.58
C GLN A 470 -23.79 -11.02 0.17
N THR A 471 -25.09 -10.70 0.28
CA THR A 471 -26.17 -11.61 -0.13
C THR A 471 -26.13 -11.86 -1.64
N MET A 472 -25.82 -10.86 -2.46
CA MET A 472 -25.68 -11.01 -3.91
C MET A 472 -24.47 -11.86 -4.31
N LEU A 473 -23.31 -11.64 -3.67
CA LEU A 473 -22.11 -12.42 -3.93
C LEU A 473 -22.31 -13.90 -3.58
N ALA A 474 -22.94 -14.19 -2.44
CA ALA A 474 -23.27 -15.56 -2.04
C ALA A 474 -24.17 -16.28 -3.06
N LYS A 475 -25.15 -15.57 -3.66
CA LYS A 475 -25.99 -16.13 -4.73
C LYS A 475 -25.19 -16.39 -6.01
N PHE A 476 -24.26 -15.50 -6.36
CA PHE A 476 -23.40 -15.68 -7.53
C PHE A 476 -22.52 -16.94 -7.40
N ASP A 477 -21.95 -17.16 -6.22
CA ASP A 477 -21.17 -18.37 -5.92
C ASP A 477 -22.04 -19.64 -6.01
N GLN A 478 -23.29 -19.58 -5.56
CA GLN A 478 -24.24 -20.70 -5.69
C GLN A 478 -24.53 -21.04 -7.16
N ILE A 479 -24.72 -20.03 -8.01
CA ILE A 479 -24.95 -20.21 -9.46
C ILE A 479 -23.72 -20.81 -10.13
N LEU A 480 -22.52 -20.29 -9.82
CA LEU A 480 -21.26 -20.84 -10.34
C LEU A 480 -21.04 -22.30 -9.93
N GLY A 481 -21.39 -22.65 -8.68
CA GLY A 481 -21.38 -24.03 -8.20
C GLY A 481 -22.31 -24.94 -9.00
N ALA A 482 -23.56 -24.51 -9.23
CA ALA A 482 -24.53 -25.28 -10.01
C ALA A 482 -24.13 -25.48 -11.48
N ILE A 483 -23.48 -24.49 -12.10
CA ILE A 483 -22.94 -24.61 -13.47
C ILE A 483 -21.80 -25.63 -13.49
N SER A 484 -20.87 -25.56 -12.53
CA SER A 484 -19.74 -26.49 -12.41
C SER A 484 -20.21 -27.94 -12.28
N ASP A 485 -21.20 -28.20 -11.44
CA ASP A 485 -21.71 -29.56 -11.19
C ASP A 485 -22.40 -30.18 -12.43
N ASN A 486 -23.03 -29.35 -13.27
CA ASN A 486 -23.70 -29.81 -14.49
C ASN A 486 -22.72 -30.06 -15.66
N VAL A 487 -21.59 -29.35 -15.72
CA VAL A 487 -20.57 -29.53 -16.77
C VAL A 487 -19.76 -30.82 -16.59
N ILE A 488 -19.70 -31.37 -15.36
CA ILE A 488 -18.81 -32.49 -15.02
C ILE A 488 -19.47 -33.87 -15.14
N GLN A 489 -20.79 -34.01 -15.37
CA GLN A 489 -21.38 -35.35 -15.50
C GLN A 489 -20.93 -36.06 -16.79
N PRO A 490 -20.08 -37.11 -16.72
CA PRO A 490 -19.65 -37.83 -17.90
C PRO A 490 -20.84 -38.64 -18.44
N LYS A 491 -21.27 -38.34 -19.67
CA LYS A 491 -22.22 -39.15 -20.43
C LYS A 491 -21.79 -40.62 -20.36
N GLN A 492 -22.50 -41.45 -19.60
CA GLN A 492 -22.21 -42.87 -19.55
C GLN A 492 -22.33 -43.48 -20.96
N PRO A 493 -21.33 -44.26 -21.42
CA PRO A 493 -21.38 -44.87 -22.73
C PRO A 493 -22.46 -45.95 -22.76
N LYS A 494 -23.52 -45.72 -23.54
CA LYS A 494 -24.49 -46.75 -23.92
C LYS A 494 -23.74 -47.85 -24.67
N LYS A 495 -23.64 -49.03 -24.05
CA LYS A 495 -23.03 -50.24 -24.62
C LYS A 495 -23.85 -50.74 -25.83
N SER A 496 -23.46 -50.37 -27.05
CA SER A 496 -23.88 -51.06 -28.26
C SER A 496 -22.92 -52.21 -28.58
N LYS A 497 -23.46 -53.43 -28.66
CA LYS A 497 -22.75 -54.65 -29.04
C LYS A 497 -22.21 -54.53 -30.48
N GLN A 498 -20.91 -54.68 -30.66
CA GLN A 498 -20.25 -54.80 -31.97
C GLN A 498 -19.89 -56.26 -32.27
N LYS A 499 -20.14 -56.69 -33.51
CA LYS A 499 -19.75 -57.95 -34.15
C LYS A 499 -18.64 -57.61 -35.17
N PRO A 500 -17.58 -58.43 -35.35
CA PRO A 500 -16.43 -58.01 -36.17
C PRO A 500 -16.42 -58.63 -37.57
N SER A 501 -16.09 -57.81 -38.58
CA SER A 501 -15.47 -58.19 -39.86
C SER A 501 -15.01 -56.89 -40.54
N ARG A 502 -13.72 -56.57 -40.55
CA ARG A 502 -12.69 -56.88 -41.57
C ARG A 502 -12.91 -56.16 -42.91
N THR A 503 -11.88 -55.39 -43.28
CA THR A 503 -11.30 -55.12 -44.62
C THR A 503 -11.17 -53.63 -44.95
N GLU A 504 -10.02 -53.33 -45.52
CA GLU A 504 -9.36 -52.07 -45.89
C GLU A 504 -10.15 -51.22 -46.90
N GLU A 505 -9.99 -49.90 -46.87
CA GLU A 505 -9.44 -49.08 -47.99
C GLU A 505 -9.52 -47.56 -47.69
N LEU A 506 -8.55 -46.82 -48.28
CA LEU A 506 -8.39 -45.37 -48.29
C LEU A 506 -9.58 -44.64 -48.93
N GLU A 507 -10.03 -43.51 -48.36
CA GLU A 507 -10.58 -42.39 -49.15
C GLU A 507 -10.66 -41.06 -48.35
N TYR A 508 -10.70 -39.96 -49.11
CA TYR A 508 -10.50 -38.53 -48.79
C TYR A 508 -11.38 -37.90 -47.68
N PRO A 509 -10.98 -36.77 -47.05
CA PRO A 509 -11.86 -36.03 -46.16
C PRO A 509 -12.91 -35.22 -46.94
N GLN A 510 -14.16 -35.67 -46.87
CA GLN A 510 -15.36 -34.93 -47.25
C GLN A 510 -15.74 -33.91 -46.16
N THR A 511 -16.22 -32.77 -46.65
CA THR A 511 -16.96 -31.70 -45.97
C THR A 511 -17.90 -32.19 -44.88
N VAL A 512 -17.65 -31.76 -43.65
CA VAL A 512 -18.54 -31.92 -42.49
C VAL A 512 -19.74 -30.99 -42.68
N LEU A 513 -20.90 -31.59 -42.90
CA LEU A 513 -22.20 -30.94 -42.85
C LEU A 513 -22.51 -30.64 -41.37
N GLU A 514 -22.50 -29.37 -40.97
CA GLU A 514 -22.93 -28.93 -39.64
C GLU A 514 -24.42 -29.24 -39.47
N THR A 515 -24.74 -30.33 -38.75
CA THR A 515 -26.09 -30.54 -38.21
C THR A 515 -26.34 -29.52 -37.10
N PRO A 516 -27.52 -28.85 -37.08
CA PRO A 516 -27.84 -27.87 -36.03
C PRO A 516 -27.74 -28.55 -34.66
N PHE A 517 -26.89 -28.01 -33.80
CA PHE A 517 -26.81 -28.44 -32.42
C PHE A 517 -28.08 -27.97 -31.71
N GLU A 518 -29.05 -28.87 -31.53
CA GLU A 518 -30.18 -28.62 -30.64
C GLU A 518 -29.66 -28.53 -29.22
N GLU A 519 -29.51 -27.30 -28.75
CA GLU A 519 -29.14 -26.97 -27.38
C GLU A 519 -30.16 -27.62 -26.42
N PRO A 520 -29.70 -28.44 -25.45
CA PRO A 520 -30.60 -29.20 -24.59
C PRO A 520 -31.46 -28.25 -23.75
N ASP A 521 -32.77 -28.52 -23.68
CA ASP A 521 -33.76 -27.73 -22.92
C ASP A 521 -33.33 -27.24 -21.52
N PRO A 522 -32.60 -28.02 -20.68
CA PRO A 522 -32.10 -27.52 -19.40
C PRO A 522 -31.10 -26.36 -19.50
N VAL A 523 -30.33 -26.26 -20.60
CA VAL A 523 -29.42 -25.13 -20.83
C VAL A 523 -30.20 -23.88 -21.20
N LYS A 524 -31.28 -24.00 -21.98
CA LYS A 524 -32.17 -22.86 -22.28
C LYS A 524 -32.86 -22.33 -21.03
N GLU A 525 -33.30 -23.22 -20.14
CA GLU A 525 -33.89 -22.82 -18.85
C GLU A 525 -32.86 -22.14 -17.94
N ALA A 526 -31.63 -22.69 -17.85
CA ALA A 526 -30.55 -22.07 -17.09
C ALA A 526 -30.17 -20.68 -17.64
N MET A 527 -30.09 -20.52 -18.96
CA MET A 527 -29.82 -19.24 -19.62
C MET A 527 -30.94 -18.21 -19.40
N SER A 528 -32.20 -18.66 -19.41
CA SER A 528 -33.36 -17.80 -19.11
C SER A 528 -33.36 -17.32 -17.66
N ASN A 529 -33.05 -18.22 -16.71
CA ASN A 529 -32.91 -17.86 -15.29
C ASN A 529 -31.74 -16.90 -15.06
N LEU A 530 -30.59 -17.14 -15.71
CA LEU A 530 -29.45 -16.25 -15.67
C LEU A 530 -29.81 -14.86 -16.24
N GLU A 531 -30.53 -14.78 -17.35
CA GLU A 531 -30.97 -13.50 -17.93
C GLU A 531 -31.91 -12.75 -16.98
N LYS A 532 -32.84 -13.44 -16.32
CA LYS A 532 -33.76 -12.86 -15.34
C LYS A 532 -33.01 -12.33 -14.12
N GLU A 533 -32.03 -13.07 -13.61
CA GLU A 533 -31.18 -12.63 -12.50
C GLU A 533 -30.27 -11.47 -12.90
N THR A 534 -29.72 -11.48 -14.13
CA THR A 534 -28.91 -10.37 -14.66
C THR A 534 -29.74 -9.09 -14.78
N LYS A 535 -31.00 -9.19 -15.21
CA LYS A 535 -31.94 -8.06 -15.23
C LYS A 535 -32.26 -7.56 -13.82
N SER A 536 -32.50 -8.46 -12.87
CA SER A 536 -32.71 -8.09 -11.46
C SER A 536 -31.48 -7.40 -10.86
N LEU A 537 -30.28 -7.91 -11.13
CA LEU A 537 -29.00 -7.31 -10.71
C LEU A 537 -28.81 -5.92 -11.32
N SER A 538 -29.11 -5.76 -12.61
CA SER A 538 -29.06 -4.45 -13.26
C SER A 538 -30.00 -3.43 -12.59
N GLN A 539 -31.17 -3.86 -12.10
CA GLN A 539 -32.08 -2.99 -11.39
C GLN A 539 -31.55 -2.62 -10.00
N VAL A 540 -31.01 -3.59 -9.26
CA VAL A 540 -30.36 -3.34 -7.95
C VAL A 540 -29.19 -2.37 -8.10
N LEU A 541 -28.34 -2.56 -9.10
CA LEU A 541 -27.20 -1.67 -9.37
C LEU A 541 -27.65 -0.23 -9.68
N ARG A 542 -28.75 -0.03 -10.42
CA ARG A 542 -29.30 1.32 -10.65
C ARG A 542 -29.79 1.96 -9.36
N VAL A 543 -30.48 1.21 -8.50
CA VAL A 543 -30.94 1.70 -7.19
C VAL A 543 -29.74 2.04 -6.29
N MET A 544 -28.71 1.18 -6.27
CA MET A 544 -27.49 1.45 -5.52
C MET A 544 -26.76 2.69 -6.02
N LEU A 545 -26.64 2.87 -7.35
CA LEU A 545 -26.00 4.07 -7.92
C LEU A 545 -26.79 5.34 -7.59
N ALA A 546 -28.12 5.31 -7.68
CA ALA A 546 -28.96 6.45 -7.30
C ALA A 546 -28.86 6.77 -5.80
N LYS A 547 -28.80 5.74 -4.94
CA LYS A 547 -28.60 5.91 -3.49
C LYS A 547 -27.20 6.42 -3.16
N GLN A 548 -26.18 5.99 -3.90
CA GLN A 548 -24.83 6.50 -3.76
C GLN A 548 -24.76 7.98 -4.16
N GLU A 549 -25.38 8.39 -5.27
CA GLU A 549 -25.47 9.79 -5.67
C GLU A 549 -26.21 10.65 -4.61
N GLN A 550 -27.28 10.11 -4.01
CA GLN A 550 -27.98 10.76 -2.89
C GLN A 550 -27.08 10.90 -1.64
N SER A 551 -26.30 9.87 -1.33
CA SER A 551 -25.34 9.87 -0.22
C SER A 551 -24.21 10.88 -0.45
N ASP A 552 -23.65 10.91 -1.66
CA ASP A 552 -22.59 11.83 -2.05
C ASP A 552 -23.08 13.30 -1.97
N SER A 553 -24.30 13.58 -2.44
CA SER A 553 -24.93 14.89 -2.28
C SER A 553 -25.16 15.27 -0.81
N SER A 554 -25.52 14.29 0.04
CA SER A 554 -25.70 14.50 1.47
C SER A 554 -24.37 14.80 2.18
N LEU A 555 -23.28 14.11 1.78
CA LEU A 555 -21.93 14.37 2.28
C LEU A 555 -21.39 15.73 1.81
N GLU A 556 -21.69 16.14 0.59
CA GLU A 556 -21.34 17.48 0.09
C GLU A 556 -22.03 18.58 0.92
N ASN A 557 -23.35 18.43 1.16
CA ASN A 557 -24.10 19.32 2.02
C ASN A 557 -23.54 19.36 3.46
N LEU A 558 -23.13 18.21 3.99
CA LEU A 558 -22.48 18.13 5.30
C LEU A 558 -21.15 18.89 5.33
N GLY A 559 -20.34 18.75 4.27
CA GLY A 559 -19.07 19.47 4.12
C GLY A 559 -19.26 20.99 4.09
N ILE A 560 -20.32 21.46 3.42
CA ILE A 560 -20.70 22.88 3.40
C ILE A 560 -21.09 23.36 4.80
N GLN A 561 -21.92 22.59 5.53
CA GLN A 561 -22.34 22.94 6.90
C GLN A 561 -21.14 23.00 7.87
N ILE A 562 -20.23 22.04 7.81
CA ILE A 562 -19.01 22.04 8.64
C ILE A 562 -18.14 23.26 8.31
N SER A 563 -18.02 23.63 7.03
CA SER A 563 -17.25 24.79 6.60
C SER A 563 -17.84 26.10 7.14
N GLN A 564 -19.17 26.25 7.09
CA GLN A 564 -19.88 27.41 7.66
C GLN A 564 -19.65 27.51 9.18
N LEU A 565 -19.80 26.41 9.92
CA LEU A 565 -19.55 26.37 11.36
C LEU A 565 -18.09 26.74 11.73
N GLN A 566 -17.12 26.34 10.91
CA GLN A 566 -15.72 26.71 11.11
C GLN A 566 -15.47 28.21 10.86
N GLU A 567 -16.13 28.79 9.86
CA GLU A 567 -16.04 30.21 9.55
C GLU A 567 -16.67 31.08 10.65
N GLU A 568 -17.86 30.73 11.13
CA GLU A 568 -18.50 31.40 12.27
C GLU A 568 -17.63 31.34 13.53
N LYS A 569 -17.04 30.17 13.82
CA LYS A 569 -16.10 30.02 14.95
C LYS A 569 -14.85 30.89 14.80
N LYS A 570 -14.36 31.10 13.56
CA LYS A 570 -13.24 32.00 13.26
C LYS A 570 -13.63 33.46 13.47
N GLU A 571 -14.83 33.87 13.07
CA GLU A 571 -15.36 35.20 13.34
C GLU A 571 -15.49 35.48 14.84
N ILE A 572 -16.02 34.54 15.62
CA ILE A 572 -16.18 34.68 17.07
C ILE A 572 -14.80 34.84 17.73
N LYS A 573 -13.80 34.05 17.32
CA LYS A 573 -12.41 34.20 17.80
C LYS A 573 -11.82 35.57 17.46
N ASN A 574 -12.06 36.07 16.25
CA ASN A 574 -11.58 37.40 15.83
C ASN A 574 -12.25 38.53 16.62
N LYS A 575 -13.56 38.41 16.91
CA LYS A 575 -14.31 39.37 17.75
C LYS A 575 -13.85 39.31 19.22
N GLY A 576 -13.55 38.12 19.76
CA GLY A 576 -13.00 37.96 21.11
C GLY A 576 -11.58 38.51 21.28
N GLY A 577 -10.75 38.44 20.23
CA GLY A 577 -9.42 39.04 20.22
C GLY A 577 -9.42 40.58 20.23
N PHE A 578 -10.47 41.20 19.67
CA PHE A 578 -10.63 42.66 19.68
C PHE A 578 -10.88 43.19 21.10
N TRP A 579 -11.75 42.53 21.88
CA TRP A 579 -12.05 42.93 23.25
C TRP A 579 -10.86 42.72 24.20
N ASN A 580 -10.10 41.63 24.05
CA ASN A 580 -8.89 41.39 24.86
C ASN A 580 -7.74 42.38 24.56
N LYS A 581 -7.68 42.93 23.34
CA LYS A 581 -6.75 44.01 22.98
C LYS A 581 -7.18 45.40 23.46
N TRP A 582 -8.43 45.56 23.87
CA TRP A 582 -8.95 46.84 24.36
C TRP A 582 -8.89 46.93 25.89
N THR A 583 -8.84 45.79 26.59
CA THR A 583 -8.68 45.69 28.05
C THR A 583 -7.22 45.60 28.52
N THR A 584 -6.25 45.46 27.60
CA THR A 584 -4.80 45.61 27.86
C THR A 584 -4.30 46.92 27.28
#